data_AF-A0A520F6T2-F1
#
_entry.id   AF-A0A520F6T2-F1
#
_cell.length_a   1.000
_cell.length_b   1.000
_cell.length_c   1.000
_cell.angle_alpha   90.00
_cell.angle_beta   90.00
_cell.angle_gamma   90.00
#
_symmetry.space_group_name_H-M   'P 1'
#
loop_
_entity.id
_entity.type
_entity.pdbx_description
1 polymer ?
#
loop_
_entity_poly.entity_id
_entity_poly.type
_entity_poly.pdbx_seq_one_letter_code
_entity_poly.pdbx_strand_id
1 'polypeptide(L)'
;MAASRLPLSIFDYIEGGGEDEASVRRNLSSFDDWSFVPRWGAVENLDLASSLLGKPVAMPLMLSPTGGTRLFHPEGELGAARAASAANVPYGLAHLSTTPMELVSAHSPGLRRWFNIEPMADKGMLQALLDRTANAGYEALLVNVDCRAIGHRERDYRNGFTAPPSLKPRTVIEGALHPRWAWGFLRNDAIAFPNLDGTVPDGPMASTPDMWRTLLSGSYEPTDWDTLCDLRSRWSGPIVLKGCVSADDAAIAADIGIDAIQVSNHGGRQLDHMASPLDVLPEIVERVNGRVEIIVDGGIRRGSDVIKALALGANACAIGRPYLYGLAAAGEEGVAHVLRIFAEEMTRTMMLLGVSSIKELRDNGPGLVRNRHAALARPATAHAESQSAMPKQKPSS
;
A
#
# COMPACT_ATOMS: atom_id res chain seq x y z
N MET A 1 18.88 -8.39 7.11
CA MET A 1 18.40 -9.39 8.09
C MET A 1 17.40 -10.36 7.48
N ALA A 2 16.31 -9.91 6.84
CA ALA A 2 15.35 -10.81 6.18
C ALA A 2 16.02 -11.76 5.16
N ALA A 3 16.84 -11.24 4.25
CA ALA A 3 17.56 -12.04 3.24
C ALA A 3 18.48 -13.14 3.82
N SER A 4 18.97 -12.99 5.05
CA SER A 4 19.79 -14.01 5.73
C SER A 4 18.95 -15.03 6.52
N ARG A 5 17.65 -14.77 6.69
CA ARG A 5 16.73 -15.62 7.46
C ARG A 5 15.84 -16.46 6.55
N LEU A 6 15.63 -16.03 5.31
CA LEU A 6 14.78 -16.67 4.33
C LEU A 6 15.61 -17.40 3.27
N PRO A 7 15.14 -18.56 2.79
CA PRO A 7 15.56 -19.08 1.49
C PRO A 7 15.49 -17.97 0.43
N LEU A 8 16.47 -17.91 -0.47
CA LEU A 8 16.53 -16.85 -1.48
C LEU A 8 15.25 -16.83 -2.33
N SER A 9 14.75 -17.99 -2.73
CA SER A 9 13.47 -18.12 -3.43
C SER A 9 12.29 -17.44 -2.73
N ILE A 10 12.21 -17.52 -1.40
CA ILE A 10 11.18 -16.88 -0.59
C ILE A 10 11.44 -15.37 -0.45
N PHE A 11 12.70 -14.98 -0.29
CA PHE A 11 13.07 -13.56 -0.24
C PHE A 11 12.82 -12.84 -1.57
N ASP A 12 13.12 -13.48 -2.69
CA ASP A 12 12.85 -12.96 -4.04
C ASP A 12 11.36 -12.77 -4.30
N TYR A 13 10.48 -13.60 -3.71
CA TYR A 13 9.04 -13.39 -3.81
C TYR A 13 8.59 -12.07 -3.11
N ILE A 14 9.26 -11.68 -2.01
CA ILE A 14 9.05 -10.37 -1.36
C ILE A 14 9.64 -9.25 -2.21
N GLU A 15 10.90 -9.41 -2.63
CA GLU A 15 11.69 -8.34 -3.23
C GLU A 15 11.25 -8.04 -4.67
N GLY A 16 10.98 -9.08 -5.46
CA GLY A 16 10.79 -9.04 -6.89
C GLY A 16 9.65 -8.12 -7.35
N GLY A 17 9.85 -7.56 -8.55
CA GLY A 17 8.85 -6.82 -9.32
C GLY A 17 8.39 -7.58 -10.57
N GLY A 18 7.58 -6.90 -11.39
CA GLY A 18 7.29 -7.36 -12.76
C GLY A 18 8.46 -7.07 -13.69
N GLU A 19 8.69 -7.98 -14.65
CA GLU A 19 9.59 -7.83 -15.80
C GLU A 19 10.98 -7.30 -15.42
N ASP A 20 11.39 -6.16 -15.98
CA ASP A 20 12.70 -5.54 -15.77
C ASP A 20 12.80 -4.78 -14.44
N GLU A 21 11.74 -4.78 -13.63
CA GLU A 21 11.61 -4.10 -12.34
C GLU A 21 11.80 -2.57 -12.45
N ALA A 22 11.45 -1.98 -13.59
CA ALA A 22 11.54 -0.55 -13.83
C ALA A 22 10.66 0.25 -12.86
N SER A 23 9.42 -0.17 -12.64
CA SER A 23 8.48 0.45 -11.69
C SER A 23 8.96 0.30 -10.24
N VAL A 24 9.62 -0.81 -9.88
CA VAL A 24 10.21 -0.97 -8.53
C VAL A 24 11.30 0.08 -8.30
N ARG A 25 12.22 0.24 -9.26
CA ARG A 25 13.27 1.27 -9.19
C ARG A 25 12.67 2.67 -9.20
N ARG A 26 11.69 2.93 -10.09
CA ARG A 26 11.05 4.24 -10.20
C ARG A 26 10.35 4.63 -8.91
N ASN A 27 9.61 3.71 -8.29
CA ASN A 27 8.96 3.91 -7.00
C ASN A 27 9.89 4.36 -5.89
N LEU A 28 11.13 3.85 -5.86
CA LEU A 28 12.12 4.29 -4.89
C LEU A 28 12.66 5.68 -5.24
N SER A 29 13.03 5.88 -6.51
CA SER A 29 13.67 7.12 -6.97
C SER A 29 12.74 8.33 -7.02
N SER A 30 11.41 8.16 -7.10
CA SER A 30 10.46 9.28 -7.19
C SER A 30 10.50 10.19 -5.98
N PHE A 31 10.80 9.65 -4.81
CA PHE A 31 11.01 10.45 -3.60
C PHE A 31 12.24 11.36 -3.71
N ASP A 32 13.27 11.01 -4.48
CA ASP A 32 14.49 11.80 -4.65
C ASP A 32 14.28 13.05 -5.53
N ASP A 33 13.18 13.09 -6.28
CA ASP A 33 12.77 14.23 -7.09
C ASP A 33 12.20 15.38 -6.25
N TRP A 34 11.91 15.14 -4.96
CA TRP A 34 11.36 16.13 -4.05
C TRP A 34 12.36 16.49 -2.94
N SER A 35 12.66 17.78 -2.83
CA SER A 35 13.49 18.36 -1.79
C SER A 35 12.65 19.01 -0.70
N PHE A 36 13.05 18.88 0.55
CA PHE A 36 12.45 19.63 1.65
C PHE A 36 12.91 21.09 1.65
N VAL A 37 12.02 21.97 2.08
CA VAL A 37 12.27 23.40 2.30
C VAL A 37 11.93 23.71 3.77
N PRO A 38 12.86 23.47 4.71
CA PRO A 38 12.63 23.72 6.13
C PRO A 38 12.27 25.17 6.43
N ARG A 39 11.41 25.37 7.43
CA ARG A 39 11.16 26.69 8.03
C ARG A 39 11.88 26.80 9.37
N TRP A 40 12.50 27.95 9.61
CA TRP A 40 13.13 28.25 10.89
C TRP A 40 12.10 28.72 11.91
N GLY A 41 12.10 28.13 13.11
CA GLY A 41 11.17 28.47 14.19
C GLY A 41 11.23 27.45 15.33
N ALA A 42 10.54 27.75 16.44
CA ALA A 42 10.36 26.80 17.52
C ALA A 42 9.37 25.70 17.11
N VAL A 43 9.64 24.46 17.49
CA VAL A 43 8.74 23.31 17.32
C VAL A 43 8.46 22.73 18.68
N GLU A 44 7.20 22.82 19.11
CA GLU A 44 6.72 22.31 20.40
C GLU A 44 5.55 21.36 20.17
N ASN A 45 5.28 20.47 21.13
CA ASN A 45 4.11 19.57 21.11
C ASN A 45 4.00 18.71 19.83
N LEU A 46 5.10 18.03 19.46
CA LEU A 46 5.13 17.13 18.32
C LEU A 46 4.07 16.03 18.43
N ASP A 47 3.24 15.94 17.40
CA ASP A 47 2.16 14.96 17.33
C ASP A 47 2.05 14.37 15.92
N LEU A 48 2.15 13.03 15.86
CA LEU A 48 1.93 12.27 14.63
C LEU A 48 0.47 11.85 14.47
N ALA A 49 -0.37 12.01 15.49
CA ALA A 49 -1.75 11.56 15.45
C ALA A 49 -2.53 12.27 14.34
N SER A 50 -3.41 11.52 13.69
CA SER A 50 -4.32 12.03 12.66
C SER A 50 -5.58 11.18 12.62
N SER A 51 -6.41 11.40 11.61
CA SER A 51 -7.55 10.54 11.27
C SER A 51 -7.36 9.91 9.90
N LEU A 52 -7.94 8.72 9.72
CA LEU A 52 -8.07 8.04 8.45
C LEU A 52 -9.41 7.31 8.43
N LEU A 53 -10.23 7.56 7.41
CA LEU A 53 -11.60 7.08 7.26
C LEU A 53 -12.47 7.39 8.50
N GLY A 54 -12.35 8.63 9.00
CA GLY A 54 -13.14 9.14 10.14
C GLY A 54 -12.75 8.60 11.52
N LYS A 55 -11.71 7.76 11.62
CA LYS A 55 -11.23 7.20 12.90
C LYS A 55 -9.77 7.58 13.18
N PRO A 56 -9.37 7.70 14.46
CA PRO A 56 -8.01 8.09 14.82
C PRO A 56 -6.97 7.03 14.40
N VAL A 57 -5.75 7.50 14.16
CA VAL A 57 -4.53 6.70 14.00
C VAL A 57 -3.39 7.38 14.75
N ALA A 58 -2.46 6.61 15.33
CA ALA A 58 -1.31 7.19 16.05
C ALA A 58 -0.26 7.83 15.13
N MET A 59 -0.24 7.40 13.87
CA MET A 59 0.53 8.02 12.79
C MET A 59 -0.17 7.76 11.45
N PRO A 60 -0.01 8.62 10.43
CA PRO A 60 -0.64 8.48 9.11
C PRO A 60 0.06 7.39 8.26
N LEU A 61 0.12 6.18 8.80
CA LEU A 61 0.72 4.99 8.21
C LEU A 61 -0.21 3.80 8.42
N MET A 62 -0.25 2.88 7.45
CA MET A 62 -0.92 1.58 7.59
C MET A 62 -0.06 0.44 7.05
N LEU A 63 -0.36 -0.79 7.47
CA LEU A 63 0.23 -1.99 6.89
C LEU A 63 -0.63 -2.46 5.70
N SER A 64 -0.06 -2.40 4.49
CA SER A 64 -0.72 -2.78 3.24
C SER A 64 -1.02 -4.29 3.18
N PRO A 65 -2.10 -4.73 2.51
CA PRO A 65 -2.35 -6.14 2.28
C PRO A 65 -1.22 -6.78 1.46
N THR A 66 -0.71 -7.91 1.95
CA THR A 66 0.27 -8.76 1.26
C THR A 66 -0.15 -10.21 1.39
N GLY A 67 -0.17 -10.94 0.27
CA GLY A 67 -0.51 -12.36 0.26
C GLY A 67 0.65 -13.26 0.69
N GLY A 68 0.33 -14.42 1.28
CA GLY A 68 1.32 -15.46 1.57
C GLY A 68 2.20 -15.20 2.79
N THR A 69 1.76 -14.42 3.79
CA THR A 69 2.67 -13.87 4.81
C THR A 69 3.33 -14.96 5.70
N ARG A 70 2.67 -16.10 5.93
CA ARG A 70 3.28 -17.24 6.65
C ARG A 70 4.42 -17.93 5.90
N LEU A 71 4.62 -17.62 4.61
CA LEU A 71 5.82 -18.03 3.88
C LEU A 71 7.09 -17.37 4.46
N PHE A 72 6.96 -16.19 5.09
CA PHE A 72 8.08 -15.40 5.56
C PHE A 72 8.38 -15.61 7.05
N HIS A 73 7.36 -15.88 7.85
CA HIS A 73 7.50 -16.17 9.26
C HIS A 73 6.26 -16.93 9.77
N PRO A 74 6.40 -17.91 10.70
CA PRO A 74 5.27 -18.67 11.22
C PRO A 74 4.12 -17.84 11.80
N GLU A 75 4.46 -16.72 12.45
CA GLU A 75 3.46 -15.80 13.00
C GLU A 75 2.62 -15.08 11.93
N GLY A 76 3.14 -14.97 10.70
CA GLY A 76 2.43 -14.46 9.52
C GLY A 76 1.58 -13.21 9.78
N GLU A 77 0.33 -13.28 9.37
CA GLU A 77 -0.64 -12.20 9.52
C GLU A 77 -0.97 -11.89 10.99
N LEU A 78 -0.93 -12.87 11.90
CA LEU A 78 -1.21 -12.63 13.32
C LEU A 78 -0.14 -11.76 13.97
N GLY A 79 1.13 -11.98 13.65
CA GLY A 79 2.23 -11.15 14.14
C GLY A 79 2.16 -9.72 13.61
N ALA A 80 1.83 -9.55 12.32
CA ALA A 80 1.61 -8.23 11.73
C ALA A 80 0.40 -7.51 12.34
N ALA A 81 -0.71 -8.23 12.55
CA ALA A 81 -1.94 -7.70 13.14
C ALA A 81 -1.73 -7.20 14.58
N ARG A 82 -1.05 -7.98 15.43
CA ARG A 82 -0.76 -7.57 16.81
C ARG A 82 0.16 -6.35 16.87
N ALA A 83 1.21 -6.32 16.06
CA ALA A 83 2.09 -5.16 15.96
C ALA A 83 1.36 -3.90 15.48
N ALA A 84 0.51 -4.01 14.45
CA ALA A 84 -0.32 -2.90 13.97
C ALA A 84 -1.32 -2.42 15.03
N SER A 85 -1.93 -3.36 15.77
CA SER A 85 -2.86 -3.05 16.86
C SER A 85 -2.16 -2.28 17.98
N ALA A 86 -0.96 -2.72 18.38
CA ALA A 86 -0.17 -2.07 19.43
C ALA A 86 0.29 -0.67 19.02
N ALA A 87 0.62 -0.47 17.73
CA ALA A 87 0.98 0.83 17.19
C ALA A 87 -0.22 1.72 16.82
N ASN A 88 -1.46 1.23 17.01
CA ASN A 88 -2.69 1.93 16.64
C ASN A 88 -2.69 2.45 15.18
N VAL A 89 -2.31 1.56 14.25
CA VAL A 89 -2.38 1.78 12.80
C VAL A 89 -3.26 0.73 12.12
N PRO A 90 -3.94 1.05 11.01
CA PRO A 90 -4.74 0.06 10.29
C PRO A 90 -3.89 -1.06 9.69
N TYR A 91 -4.50 -2.24 9.56
CA TYR A 91 -3.93 -3.39 8.87
C TYR A 91 -4.88 -3.89 7.78
N GLY A 92 -4.39 -3.94 6.55
CA GLY A 92 -5.06 -4.63 5.45
C GLY A 92 -4.71 -6.11 5.45
N LEU A 93 -5.69 -6.98 5.65
CA LEU A 93 -5.54 -8.42 5.43
C LEU A 93 -5.79 -8.72 3.94
N ALA A 94 -4.84 -9.39 3.28
CA ALA A 94 -4.99 -9.80 1.88
C ALA A 94 -6.09 -10.87 1.71
N HIS A 95 -6.80 -10.87 0.57
CA HIS A 95 -7.63 -12.01 0.14
C HIS A 95 -6.82 -13.30 0.09
N LEU A 96 -5.58 -13.20 -0.39
CA LEU A 96 -4.57 -14.26 -0.48
C LEU A 96 -3.71 -14.40 0.79
N SER A 97 -4.25 -14.05 1.96
CA SER A 97 -3.58 -14.26 3.24
C SER A 97 -3.63 -15.72 3.68
N THR A 98 -2.69 -16.11 4.55
CA THR A 98 -2.50 -17.48 5.01
C THR A 98 -3.14 -17.81 6.36
N THR A 99 -3.96 -16.87 6.84
CA THR A 99 -4.64 -16.92 8.14
C THR A 99 -6.10 -16.49 7.94
N PRO A 100 -7.09 -17.25 8.45
CA PRO A 100 -8.50 -16.86 8.37
C PRO A 100 -8.74 -15.49 9.01
N MET A 101 -9.60 -14.69 8.40
CA MET A 101 -9.93 -13.34 8.88
C MET A 101 -10.49 -13.34 10.31
N GLU A 102 -11.20 -14.41 10.69
CA GLU A 102 -11.75 -14.62 12.03
C GLU A 102 -10.67 -14.77 13.08
N LEU A 103 -9.57 -15.49 12.76
CA LEU A 103 -8.45 -15.64 13.68
C LEU A 103 -7.72 -14.31 13.89
N VAL A 104 -7.55 -13.51 12.83
CA VAL A 104 -6.98 -12.16 12.95
C VAL A 104 -7.85 -11.29 13.86
N SER A 105 -9.17 -11.34 13.68
CA SER A 105 -10.13 -10.63 14.52
C SER A 105 -10.04 -11.05 16.00
N ALA A 106 -10.06 -12.35 16.27
CA ALA A 106 -10.00 -12.89 17.63
C ALA A 106 -8.69 -12.56 18.36
N HIS A 107 -7.55 -12.55 17.68
CA HIS A 107 -6.23 -12.30 18.28
C HIS A 107 -5.87 -10.81 18.36
N SER A 108 -6.64 -9.92 17.73
CA SER A 108 -6.36 -8.49 17.70
C SER A 108 -7.67 -7.68 17.71
N PRO A 109 -8.49 -7.76 18.77
CA PRO A 109 -9.83 -7.15 18.81
C PRO A 109 -9.80 -5.62 18.68
N GLY A 110 -8.75 -4.96 19.19
CA GLY A 110 -8.56 -3.51 19.10
C GLY A 110 -8.02 -3.00 17.74
N LEU A 111 -7.68 -3.90 16.82
CA LEU A 111 -7.11 -3.53 15.53
C LEU A 111 -8.16 -2.89 14.62
N ARG A 112 -7.76 -1.84 13.90
CA ARG A 112 -8.49 -1.35 12.74
C ARG A 112 -8.24 -2.27 11.55
N ARG A 113 -9.14 -3.24 11.37
CA ARG A 113 -9.03 -4.33 10.39
C ARG A 113 -9.68 -3.96 9.07
N TRP A 114 -8.91 -3.95 8.00
CA TRP A 114 -9.40 -3.74 6.64
C TRP A 114 -9.19 -5.03 5.82
N PHE A 115 -10.15 -5.38 4.97
CA PHE A 115 -10.08 -6.61 4.21
C PHE A 115 -9.89 -6.28 2.73
N ASN A 116 -8.91 -6.91 2.12
CA ASN A 116 -8.62 -6.73 0.72
C ASN A 116 -9.37 -7.75 -0.12
N ILE A 117 -10.01 -7.29 -1.18
CA ILE A 117 -10.72 -8.09 -2.16
C ILE A 117 -10.44 -7.55 -3.56
N GLU A 118 -10.71 -8.37 -4.57
CA GLU A 118 -10.84 -7.93 -5.96
C GLU A 118 -12.34 -7.78 -6.28
N PRO A 119 -12.72 -6.89 -7.22
CA PRO A 119 -14.07 -6.87 -7.76
C PRO A 119 -14.42 -8.26 -8.29
N MET A 120 -15.65 -8.69 -8.04
CA MET A 120 -16.12 -10.04 -8.36
C MET A 120 -17.44 -9.95 -9.12
N ALA A 121 -17.54 -10.65 -10.24
CA ALA A 121 -18.76 -10.65 -11.05
C ALA A 121 -19.88 -11.52 -10.45
N ASP A 122 -19.51 -12.60 -9.75
CA ASP A 122 -20.47 -13.46 -9.05
C ASP A 122 -21.03 -12.75 -7.80
N LYS A 123 -22.27 -12.29 -7.93
CA LYS A 123 -22.98 -11.54 -6.87
C LYS A 123 -23.24 -12.37 -5.62
N GLY A 124 -23.42 -13.68 -5.75
CA GLY A 124 -23.68 -14.58 -4.63
C GLY A 124 -22.42 -14.80 -3.80
N MET A 125 -21.31 -15.09 -4.48
CA MET A 125 -20.00 -15.22 -3.84
C MET A 125 -19.55 -13.89 -3.23
N LEU A 126 -19.75 -12.76 -3.93
CA LEU A 126 -19.46 -11.43 -3.41
C LEU A 126 -20.25 -11.18 -2.12
N GLN A 127 -21.58 -11.40 -2.13
CA GLN A 127 -22.40 -11.19 -0.94
C GLN A 127 -21.95 -12.06 0.24
N ALA A 128 -21.68 -13.35 0.00
CA ALA A 128 -21.19 -14.25 1.05
C ALA A 128 -19.86 -13.76 1.66
N LEU A 129 -18.93 -13.30 0.82
CA LEU A 129 -17.64 -12.76 1.29
C LEU A 129 -17.82 -11.45 2.07
N LEU A 130 -18.71 -10.56 1.62
CA LEU A 130 -19.02 -9.31 2.32
C LEU A 130 -19.66 -9.58 3.68
N ASP A 131 -20.62 -10.51 3.75
CA ASP A 131 -21.27 -10.90 5.00
C ASP A 131 -20.25 -11.51 5.98
N ARG A 132 -19.38 -12.40 5.50
CA ARG A 132 -18.28 -12.98 6.29
C ARG A 132 -17.34 -11.90 6.81
N THR A 133 -16.95 -10.97 5.94
CA THR A 133 -16.06 -9.84 6.28
C THR A 133 -16.67 -8.96 7.37
N ALA A 134 -17.95 -8.58 7.24
CA ALA A 134 -18.68 -7.81 8.25
C ALA A 134 -18.77 -8.57 9.58
N ASN A 135 -19.14 -9.86 9.54
CA ASN A 135 -19.27 -10.70 10.73
C ASN A 135 -17.94 -10.90 11.46
N ALA A 136 -16.82 -10.94 10.74
CA ALA A 136 -15.48 -10.97 11.31
C ALA A 136 -15.02 -9.61 11.89
N GLY A 137 -15.84 -8.56 11.79
CA GLY A 137 -15.56 -7.25 12.40
C GLY A 137 -14.50 -6.43 11.65
N TYR A 138 -14.43 -6.59 10.33
CA TYR A 138 -13.65 -5.73 9.45
C TYR A 138 -14.44 -4.46 9.15
N GLU A 139 -13.78 -3.30 9.30
CA GLU A 139 -14.46 -2.02 9.20
C GLU A 139 -14.45 -1.43 7.80
N ALA A 140 -13.49 -1.79 6.95
CA ALA A 140 -13.33 -1.23 5.61
C ALA A 140 -12.85 -2.27 4.60
N LEU A 141 -13.12 -2.00 3.33
CA LEU A 141 -12.65 -2.80 2.20
C LEU A 141 -11.52 -2.09 1.46
N LEU A 142 -10.51 -2.86 1.06
CA LEU A 142 -9.46 -2.46 0.12
C LEU A 142 -9.74 -3.19 -1.20
N VAL A 143 -10.28 -2.49 -2.19
CA VAL A 143 -10.67 -3.11 -3.46
C VAL A 143 -9.57 -2.92 -4.49
N ASN A 144 -8.87 -4.01 -4.85
CA ASN A 144 -7.78 -3.97 -5.83
C ASN A 144 -8.31 -4.00 -7.26
N VAL A 145 -7.92 -3.03 -8.09
CA VAL A 145 -8.25 -3.00 -9.53
C VAL A 145 -7.04 -3.18 -10.45
N ASP A 146 -5.84 -3.32 -9.87
CA ASP A 146 -4.55 -3.43 -10.57
C ASP A 146 -4.10 -4.89 -10.85
N CYS A 147 -4.89 -5.89 -10.47
CA CYS A 147 -4.59 -7.32 -10.61
C CYS A 147 -5.35 -8.02 -11.75
N ARG A 148 -5.86 -7.29 -12.76
CA ARG A 148 -6.64 -7.89 -13.86
C ARG A 148 -5.91 -9.03 -14.58
N ALA A 149 -4.59 -8.97 -14.59
CA ALA A 149 -3.71 -10.08 -14.90
C ALA A 149 -2.59 -10.12 -13.86
N ILE A 150 -2.00 -11.29 -13.65
CA ILE A 150 -0.79 -11.39 -12.82
C ILE A 150 0.41 -10.89 -13.62
N GLY A 151 1.14 -9.95 -13.02
CA GLY A 151 2.40 -9.43 -13.55
C GLY A 151 3.45 -10.52 -13.72
N HIS A 152 4.29 -10.35 -14.74
CA HIS A 152 5.30 -11.34 -15.10
C HIS A 152 6.55 -11.21 -14.19
N ARG A 153 6.50 -11.84 -13.02
CA ARG A 153 7.57 -11.77 -11.99
C ARG A 153 8.68 -12.78 -12.25
N GLU A 154 9.65 -12.44 -13.08
CA GLU A 154 10.65 -13.38 -13.58
C GLU A 154 11.47 -14.10 -12.48
N ARG A 155 11.70 -13.44 -11.33
CA ARG A 155 12.39 -14.06 -10.19
C ARG A 155 11.60 -15.27 -9.65
N ASP A 156 10.27 -15.17 -9.57
CA ASP A 156 9.39 -16.24 -9.10
C ASP A 156 9.49 -17.47 -10.03
N TYR A 157 9.41 -17.25 -11.36
CA TYR A 157 9.56 -18.31 -12.35
C TYR A 157 10.95 -18.99 -12.30
N ARG A 158 12.02 -18.20 -12.18
CA ARG A 158 13.39 -18.72 -12.03
C ARG A 158 13.52 -19.60 -10.79
N ASN A 159 12.85 -19.23 -9.70
CA ASN A 159 12.90 -19.93 -8.42
C ASN A 159 11.89 -21.08 -8.26
N GLY A 160 11.00 -21.30 -9.23
CA GLY A 160 10.02 -22.39 -9.19
C GLY A 160 8.73 -22.06 -8.43
N PHE A 161 8.51 -20.77 -8.11
CA PHE A 161 7.22 -20.22 -7.68
C PHE A 161 6.28 -20.12 -8.89
N THR A 162 5.94 -21.28 -9.46
CA THR A 162 4.99 -21.45 -10.56
C THR A 162 3.69 -22.06 -10.04
N ALA A 163 2.63 -22.10 -10.85
CA ALA A 163 1.43 -22.88 -10.54
C ALA A 163 1.32 -24.12 -11.46
N PRO A 164 1.45 -25.35 -10.92
CA PRO A 164 1.76 -25.70 -9.54
C PRO A 164 3.23 -25.41 -9.15
N PRO A 165 3.56 -25.27 -7.85
CA PRO A 165 4.92 -25.03 -7.39
C PRO A 165 5.86 -26.17 -7.79
N SER A 166 7.05 -25.82 -8.28
CA SER A 166 8.07 -26.78 -8.69
C SER A 166 9.19 -26.86 -7.65
N LEU A 167 9.32 -28.00 -6.98
CA LEU A 167 10.45 -28.26 -6.08
C LEU A 167 11.71 -28.51 -6.90
N LYS A 168 12.54 -27.47 -7.06
CA LYS A 168 13.85 -27.58 -7.69
C LYS A 168 14.89 -28.07 -6.66
N PRO A 169 15.94 -28.82 -7.06
CA PRO A 169 17.01 -29.23 -6.14
C PRO A 169 17.63 -28.06 -5.37
N ARG A 170 17.74 -26.91 -6.03
CA ARG A 170 18.18 -25.65 -5.42
C ARG A 170 17.28 -25.22 -4.26
N THR A 171 15.96 -25.26 -4.42
CA THR A 171 14.99 -24.88 -3.38
C THR A 171 15.10 -25.79 -2.14
N VAL A 172 15.37 -27.09 -2.35
CA VAL A 172 15.61 -28.04 -1.24
C VAL A 172 16.89 -27.70 -0.48
N ILE A 173 17.98 -27.41 -1.20
CA ILE A 173 19.25 -26.98 -0.60
C ILE A 173 19.06 -25.66 0.17
N GLU A 174 18.34 -24.69 -0.41
CA GLU A 174 18.04 -23.43 0.25
C GLU A 174 17.25 -23.64 1.55
N GLY A 175 16.24 -24.51 1.55
CA GLY A 175 15.51 -24.87 2.78
C GLY A 175 16.42 -25.49 3.85
N ALA A 176 17.31 -26.41 3.46
CA ALA A 176 18.27 -27.04 4.37
C ALA A 176 19.28 -26.05 4.98
N LEU A 177 19.69 -25.04 4.21
CA LEU A 177 20.59 -23.98 4.66
C LEU A 177 19.90 -22.95 5.59
N HIS A 178 18.57 -22.99 5.68
CA HIS A 178 17.78 -22.09 6.54
C HIS A 178 16.96 -22.90 7.57
N PRO A 179 17.61 -23.62 8.51
CA PRO A 179 16.94 -24.59 9.39
C PRO A 179 15.90 -23.93 10.30
N ARG A 180 16.12 -22.68 10.74
CA ARG A 180 15.14 -21.95 11.56
C ARG A 180 13.84 -21.70 10.80
N TRP A 181 13.94 -21.33 9.52
CA TRP A 181 12.78 -21.14 8.65
C TRP A 181 12.10 -22.47 8.35
N ALA A 182 12.86 -23.49 7.92
CA ALA A 182 12.31 -24.80 7.59
C ALA A 182 11.59 -25.44 8.79
N TRP A 183 12.17 -25.30 9.99
CA TRP A 183 11.55 -25.78 11.22
C TRP A 183 10.27 -25.03 11.58
N GLY A 184 10.24 -23.71 11.37
CA GLY A 184 9.03 -22.91 11.49
C GLY A 184 7.95 -23.39 10.53
N PHE A 185 8.31 -23.65 9.28
CA PHE A 185 7.38 -24.16 8.26
C PHE A 185 6.81 -25.54 8.64
N LEU A 186 7.66 -26.48 9.08
CA LEU A 186 7.26 -27.85 9.39
C LEU A 186 6.44 -28.01 10.69
N ARG A 187 6.56 -27.06 11.64
CA ARG A 187 5.84 -27.10 12.92
C ARG A 187 4.45 -26.48 12.88
N ASN A 188 4.06 -25.86 11.77
CA ASN A 188 2.80 -25.16 11.65
C ASN A 188 1.95 -25.81 10.55
N ASP A 189 0.66 -25.49 10.53
CA ASP A 189 -0.27 -25.98 9.51
C ASP A 189 0.22 -25.65 8.10
N ALA A 190 -0.20 -26.46 7.13
CA ALA A 190 0.12 -26.22 5.73
C ALA A 190 -0.26 -24.81 5.29
N ILE A 191 0.50 -24.25 4.35
CA ILE A 191 0.17 -22.98 3.73
C ILE A 191 -1.08 -23.15 2.86
N ALA A 192 -2.12 -22.44 3.25
CA ALA A 192 -3.42 -22.35 2.60
C ALA A 192 -3.81 -20.87 2.48
N PHE A 193 -4.89 -20.57 1.76
CA PHE A 193 -5.47 -19.25 1.52
C PHE A 193 -6.97 -19.29 1.91
N PRO A 194 -7.27 -19.36 3.23
CA PRO A 194 -8.61 -19.60 3.76
C PRO A 194 -9.65 -18.51 3.49
N ASN A 195 -9.23 -17.40 2.89
CA ASN A 195 -10.10 -16.26 2.62
C ASN A 195 -10.50 -16.18 1.14
N LEU A 196 -10.09 -17.15 0.30
CA LEU A 196 -10.52 -17.24 -1.10
C LEU A 196 -12.04 -17.41 -1.21
N ASP A 197 -12.62 -18.20 -0.31
CA ASP A 197 -14.05 -18.50 -0.29
C ASP A 197 -14.82 -17.60 0.69
N GLY A 198 -16.10 -17.37 0.39
CA GLY A 198 -17.02 -16.63 1.26
C GLY A 198 -17.43 -17.38 2.53
N THR A 199 -16.95 -18.60 2.76
CA THR A 199 -17.29 -19.42 3.93
C THR A 199 -16.12 -19.53 4.90
N VAL A 200 -16.43 -19.62 6.19
CA VAL A 200 -15.42 -19.92 7.21
C VAL A 200 -14.86 -21.33 6.95
N PRO A 201 -13.53 -21.53 6.94
CA PRO A 201 -12.97 -22.85 6.71
C PRO A 201 -13.30 -23.83 7.83
N ASP A 202 -13.73 -25.03 7.45
CA ASP A 202 -13.98 -26.14 8.37
C ASP A 202 -12.76 -27.07 8.46
N GLY A 203 -12.16 -27.18 9.64
CA GLY A 203 -11.08 -28.12 9.92
C GLY A 203 -9.66 -27.64 9.60
N PRO A 204 -8.66 -28.56 9.59
CA PRO A 204 -7.26 -28.22 9.37
C PRO A 204 -7.02 -27.66 7.98
N MET A 205 -6.11 -26.69 7.87
CA MET A 205 -5.76 -26.08 6.60
C MET A 205 -5.09 -27.08 5.66
N ALA A 206 -5.60 -27.19 4.43
CA ALA A 206 -5.02 -27.99 3.37
C ALA A 206 -4.55 -27.09 2.22
N SER A 207 -3.39 -27.41 1.65
CA SER A 207 -2.88 -26.73 0.47
C SER A 207 -3.35 -27.46 -0.79
N THR A 208 -4.08 -26.79 -1.68
CA THR A 208 -4.52 -27.39 -2.96
C THR A 208 -3.79 -26.78 -4.16
N PRO A 209 -3.64 -27.51 -5.28
CA PRO A 209 -3.04 -26.95 -6.50
C PRO A 209 -3.79 -25.73 -7.07
N ASP A 210 -5.12 -25.67 -6.91
CA ASP A 210 -5.94 -24.54 -7.38
C ASP A 210 -5.61 -23.26 -6.62
N MET A 211 -5.39 -23.37 -5.31
CA MET A 211 -5.00 -22.25 -4.45
C MET A 211 -3.68 -21.61 -4.87
N TRP A 212 -2.70 -22.42 -5.27
CA TRP A 212 -1.45 -21.94 -5.84
C TRP A 212 -1.62 -21.33 -7.23
N ARG A 213 -2.56 -21.86 -8.04
CA ARG A 213 -2.93 -21.24 -9.33
C ARG A 213 -3.53 -19.86 -9.12
N THR A 214 -4.45 -19.67 -8.18
CA THR A 214 -5.00 -18.34 -7.89
C THR A 214 -3.90 -17.37 -7.44
N LEU A 215 -2.99 -17.79 -6.54
CA LEU A 215 -1.90 -16.92 -6.07
C LEU A 215 -0.92 -16.50 -7.19
N LEU A 216 -0.53 -17.43 -8.06
CA LEU A 216 0.62 -17.27 -8.96
C LEU A 216 0.24 -17.07 -10.43
N SER A 217 -1.01 -17.34 -10.80
CA SER A 217 -1.52 -17.18 -12.17
C SER A 217 -2.76 -16.29 -12.23
N GLY A 218 -3.41 -16.06 -11.08
CA GLY A 218 -4.60 -15.22 -10.97
C GLY A 218 -5.82 -15.82 -11.66
N SER A 219 -6.90 -15.06 -11.67
CA SER A 219 -8.12 -15.34 -12.42
C SER A 219 -8.53 -14.05 -13.12
N TYR A 220 -8.72 -14.10 -14.44
CA TYR A 220 -9.27 -12.97 -15.17
C TYR A 220 -10.79 -12.97 -15.01
N GLU A 221 -11.30 -11.99 -14.28
CA GLU A 221 -12.72 -11.63 -14.32
C GLU A 221 -12.87 -10.25 -14.96
N PRO A 222 -13.71 -10.10 -16.01
CA PRO A 222 -13.95 -8.79 -16.60
C PRO A 222 -14.83 -7.97 -15.65
N THR A 223 -14.21 -7.02 -14.97
CA THR A 223 -14.89 -6.10 -14.04
C THR A 223 -14.71 -4.65 -14.45
N ASP A 224 -15.67 -3.82 -14.08
CA ASP A 224 -15.78 -2.42 -14.49
C ASP A 224 -16.32 -1.52 -13.36
N TRP A 225 -16.63 -0.27 -13.69
CA TRP A 225 -17.21 0.69 -12.74
C TRP A 225 -18.60 0.28 -12.24
N ASP A 226 -19.41 -0.40 -13.05
CA ASP A 226 -20.72 -0.91 -12.62
C ASP A 226 -20.57 -2.01 -11.56
N THR A 227 -19.52 -2.84 -11.69
CA THR A 227 -19.14 -3.82 -10.67
C THR A 227 -18.79 -3.14 -9.33
N LEU A 228 -18.08 -2.01 -9.38
CA LEU A 228 -17.77 -1.21 -8.19
C LEU A 228 -19.01 -0.53 -7.59
N CYS A 229 -19.94 -0.07 -8.42
CA CYS A 229 -21.24 0.47 -7.96
C CYS A 229 -22.08 -0.60 -7.25
N ASP A 230 -22.14 -1.83 -7.78
CA ASP A 230 -22.84 -2.95 -7.13
C ASP A 230 -22.17 -3.29 -5.78
N LEU A 231 -20.83 -3.34 -5.72
CA LEU A 231 -20.08 -3.54 -4.47
C LEU A 231 -20.37 -2.43 -3.44
N ARG A 232 -20.32 -1.17 -3.85
CA ARG A 232 -20.65 -0.01 -3.01
C ARG A 232 -22.07 -0.08 -2.46
N SER A 233 -23.04 -0.59 -3.24
CA SER A 233 -24.43 -0.74 -2.81
C SER A 233 -24.64 -1.85 -1.76
N ARG A 234 -23.72 -2.82 -1.68
CA ARG A 234 -23.79 -3.97 -0.76
C ARG A 234 -23.02 -3.76 0.52
N TRP A 235 -21.92 -3.01 0.48
CA TRP A 235 -21.08 -2.74 1.64
C TRP A 235 -21.42 -1.39 2.25
N SER A 236 -21.68 -1.35 3.55
CA SER A 236 -22.03 -0.11 4.27
C SER A 236 -20.83 0.62 4.89
N GLY A 237 -19.70 -0.07 5.09
CA GLY A 237 -18.49 0.54 5.64
C GLY A 237 -17.68 1.31 4.57
N PRO A 238 -16.54 1.90 4.95
CA PRO A 238 -15.67 2.57 3.99
C PRO A 238 -15.09 1.62 2.93
N ILE A 239 -14.90 2.14 1.72
CA ILE A 239 -14.24 1.47 0.60
C ILE A 239 -13.03 2.30 0.17
N VAL A 240 -11.89 1.62 0.07
CA VAL A 240 -10.64 2.14 -0.45
C VAL A 240 -10.38 1.51 -1.81
N LEU A 241 -10.41 2.30 -2.89
CA LEU A 241 -10.03 1.81 -4.22
C LEU A 241 -8.51 1.78 -4.33
N LYS A 242 -7.92 0.59 -4.44
CA LYS A 242 -6.47 0.39 -4.49
C LYS A 242 -6.02 0.00 -5.91
N GLY A 243 -4.91 0.58 -6.35
CA GLY A 243 -4.32 0.26 -7.66
C GLY A 243 -4.59 1.29 -8.75
N CYS A 244 -5.09 2.47 -8.36
CA CYS A 244 -5.39 3.57 -9.27
C CYS A 244 -4.21 4.53 -9.35
N VAL A 245 -3.70 4.80 -10.55
CA VAL A 245 -2.67 5.83 -10.81
C VAL A 245 -3.13 6.90 -11.82
N SER A 246 -4.38 6.84 -12.24
CA SER A 246 -5.03 7.80 -13.13
C SER A 246 -5.84 8.81 -12.32
N ALA A 247 -5.66 10.09 -12.60
CA ALA A 247 -6.45 11.15 -11.95
C ALA A 247 -7.93 11.10 -12.37
N ASP A 248 -8.23 10.70 -13.61
CA ASP A 248 -9.61 10.57 -14.08
C ASP A 248 -10.32 9.39 -13.42
N ASP A 249 -9.65 8.25 -13.27
CA ASP A 249 -10.21 7.12 -12.53
C ASP A 249 -10.44 7.49 -11.06
N ALA A 250 -9.54 8.29 -10.48
CA ALA A 250 -9.72 8.81 -9.14
C ALA A 250 -10.95 9.74 -9.03
N ALA A 251 -11.22 10.55 -10.06
CA ALA A 251 -12.42 11.38 -10.12
C ALA A 251 -13.70 10.53 -10.18
N ILE A 252 -13.71 9.48 -11.02
CA ILE A 252 -14.85 8.57 -11.16
C ILE A 252 -15.11 7.84 -9.83
N ALA A 253 -14.05 7.36 -9.17
CA ALA A 253 -14.15 6.72 -7.85
C ALA A 253 -14.83 7.64 -6.83
N ALA A 254 -14.45 8.92 -6.81
CA ALA A 254 -15.09 9.93 -5.97
C ALA A 254 -16.57 10.15 -6.34
N ASP A 255 -16.92 10.15 -7.63
CA ASP A 255 -18.30 10.34 -8.11
C ASP A 255 -19.24 9.20 -7.70
N ILE A 256 -18.73 7.96 -7.59
CA ILE A 256 -19.54 6.78 -7.22
C ILE A 256 -19.53 6.48 -5.70
N GLY A 257 -18.97 7.37 -4.88
CA GLY A 257 -19.01 7.25 -3.41
C GLY A 257 -17.97 6.29 -2.81
N ILE A 258 -16.82 6.13 -3.45
CA ILE A 258 -15.63 5.54 -2.81
C ILE A 258 -15.08 6.54 -1.77
N ASP A 259 -14.72 6.05 -0.58
CA ASP A 259 -14.32 6.91 0.55
C ASP A 259 -12.84 7.32 0.49
N ALA A 260 -11.99 6.46 -0.06
CA ALA A 260 -10.57 6.75 -0.25
C ALA A 260 -9.97 6.06 -1.47
N ILE A 261 -8.85 6.58 -1.94
CA ILE A 261 -8.06 5.99 -3.02
C ILE A 261 -6.69 5.65 -2.47
N GLN A 262 -6.28 4.39 -2.62
CA GLN A 262 -4.90 3.99 -2.42
C GLN A 262 -4.16 4.03 -3.76
N VAL A 263 -3.47 5.15 -4.01
CA VAL A 263 -2.63 5.35 -5.19
C VAL A 263 -1.49 4.33 -5.13
N SER A 264 -1.52 3.38 -6.05
CA SER A 264 -0.69 2.18 -5.98
C SER A 264 -0.45 1.63 -7.38
N ASN A 265 0.77 1.15 -7.61
CA ASN A 265 1.11 0.28 -8.74
C ASN A 265 1.48 -1.13 -8.24
N HIS A 266 0.84 -1.55 -7.14
CA HIS A 266 1.08 -2.82 -6.47
C HIS A 266 2.54 -3.04 -6.02
N GLY A 267 3.26 -1.94 -5.74
CA GLY A 267 4.68 -1.99 -5.41
C GLY A 267 5.58 -2.42 -6.58
N GLY A 268 5.15 -2.16 -7.82
CA GLY A 268 5.87 -2.49 -9.05
C GLY A 268 5.82 -3.97 -9.43
N ARG A 269 4.74 -4.69 -9.07
CA ARG A 269 4.62 -6.16 -9.19
C ARG A 269 3.64 -6.65 -10.26
N GLN A 270 2.91 -5.74 -10.91
CA GLN A 270 1.90 -6.05 -11.92
C GLN A 270 2.39 -5.61 -13.30
N LEU A 271 1.95 -4.45 -13.80
CA LEU A 271 2.44 -3.86 -15.04
C LEU A 271 3.77 -3.13 -14.79
N ASP A 272 4.87 -3.58 -15.40
CA ASP A 272 6.13 -2.82 -15.34
C ASP A 272 6.03 -1.55 -16.20
N HIS A 273 6.81 -0.53 -15.87
CA HIS A 273 6.68 0.84 -16.38
C HIS A 273 5.35 1.56 -16.05
N MET A 274 4.51 1.00 -15.17
CA MET A 274 3.40 1.75 -14.58
C MET A 274 3.92 2.93 -13.75
N ALA A 275 3.22 4.06 -13.82
CA ALA A 275 3.58 5.29 -13.13
C ALA A 275 3.82 5.05 -11.63
N SER A 276 4.78 5.77 -11.04
CA SER A 276 4.97 5.72 -9.59
C SER A 276 3.83 6.45 -8.90
N PRO A 277 3.28 5.91 -7.78
CA PRO A 277 2.23 6.58 -7.03
C PRO A 277 2.58 8.01 -6.61
N LEU A 278 3.84 8.28 -6.27
CA LEU A 278 4.26 9.64 -5.89
C LEU A 278 4.30 10.60 -7.09
N ASP A 279 4.55 10.11 -8.30
CA ASP A 279 4.64 10.95 -9.50
C ASP A 279 3.29 11.54 -9.88
N VAL A 280 2.24 10.73 -9.74
CA VAL A 280 0.86 11.09 -10.09
C VAL A 280 0.09 11.69 -8.91
N LEU A 281 0.66 11.65 -7.70
CA LEU A 281 -0.01 12.12 -6.48
C LEU A 281 -0.50 13.57 -6.59
N PRO A 282 0.30 14.57 -7.02
CA PRO A 282 -0.19 15.95 -7.11
C PRO A 282 -1.39 16.11 -8.05
N GLU A 283 -1.37 15.42 -9.20
CA GLU A 283 -2.46 15.45 -10.17
C GLU A 283 -3.75 14.84 -9.61
N ILE A 284 -3.64 13.70 -8.92
CA ILE A 284 -4.77 13.05 -8.26
C ILE A 284 -5.34 13.95 -7.16
N VAL A 285 -4.49 14.54 -6.32
CA VAL A 285 -4.91 15.45 -5.23
C VAL A 285 -5.72 16.62 -5.80
N GLU A 286 -5.23 17.25 -6.86
CA GLU A 286 -5.93 18.34 -7.55
C GLU A 286 -7.27 17.88 -8.13
N ARG A 287 -7.27 16.74 -8.83
CA ARG A 287 -8.44 16.23 -9.54
C ARG A 287 -9.58 15.79 -8.63
N VAL A 288 -9.27 15.18 -7.48
CA VAL A 288 -10.30 14.78 -6.51
C VAL A 288 -10.74 15.93 -5.61
N ASN A 289 -9.88 16.95 -5.43
CA ASN A 289 -10.17 18.18 -4.70
C ASN A 289 -10.81 17.93 -3.31
N GLY A 290 -10.21 17.02 -2.54
CA GLY A 290 -10.65 16.70 -1.17
C GLY A 290 -11.96 15.90 -1.05
N ARG A 291 -12.56 15.45 -2.16
CA ARG A 291 -13.79 14.61 -2.14
C ARG A 291 -13.58 13.21 -1.58
N VAL A 292 -12.33 12.72 -1.61
CA VAL A 292 -11.93 11.41 -1.08
C VAL A 292 -10.59 11.54 -0.37
N GLU A 293 -10.34 10.67 0.61
CA GLU A 293 -9.01 10.59 1.21
C GLU A 293 -8.02 9.87 0.28
N ILE A 294 -6.74 10.23 0.37
CA ILE A 294 -5.69 9.64 -0.46
C ILE A 294 -4.68 8.89 0.42
N ILE A 295 -4.46 7.63 0.11
CA ILE A 295 -3.41 6.79 0.68
C ILE A 295 -2.38 6.54 -0.41
N VAL A 296 -1.09 6.63 -0.09
CA VAL A 296 -0.01 6.37 -1.06
C VAL A 296 0.79 5.16 -0.62
N ASP A 297 1.02 4.22 -1.54
CA ASP A 297 2.00 3.15 -1.35
C ASP A 297 3.06 3.16 -2.45
N GLY A 298 3.92 2.13 -2.47
CA GLY A 298 4.96 2.01 -3.48
C GLY A 298 6.21 2.82 -3.13
N GLY A 299 7.33 2.13 -2.91
CA GLY A 299 8.63 2.80 -2.73
C GLY A 299 8.93 3.40 -1.35
N ILE A 300 7.95 3.58 -0.47
CA ILE A 300 8.16 4.14 0.88
C ILE A 300 9.13 3.28 1.70
N ARG A 301 10.25 3.86 2.15
CA ARG A 301 11.28 3.18 2.97
C ARG A 301 11.72 3.99 4.19
N ARG A 302 11.40 5.28 4.24
CA ARG A 302 11.76 6.20 5.31
C ARG A 302 10.57 6.99 5.82
N GLY A 303 10.65 7.47 7.05
CA GLY A 303 9.70 8.45 7.59
C GLY A 303 9.67 9.73 6.74
N SER A 304 10.80 10.15 6.16
CA SER A 304 10.84 11.28 5.23
C SER A 304 10.01 11.07 3.95
N ASP A 305 9.86 9.84 3.49
CA ASP A 305 9.05 9.52 2.31
C ASP A 305 7.57 9.73 2.63
N VAL A 306 7.15 9.29 3.82
CA VAL A 306 5.81 9.55 4.35
C VAL A 306 5.55 11.06 4.44
N ILE A 307 6.49 11.81 5.03
CA ILE A 307 6.35 13.27 5.17
C ILE A 307 6.25 13.97 3.81
N LYS A 308 7.01 13.54 2.79
CA LYS A 308 6.88 14.06 1.41
C LYS A 308 5.49 13.81 0.85
N ALA A 309 4.99 12.58 0.93
CA ALA A 309 3.67 12.23 0.41
C ALA A 309 2.55 13.04 1.10
N LEU A 310 2.63 13.22 2.43
CA LEU A 310 1.67 14.04 3.18
C LEU A 310 1.74 15.52 2.79
N ALA A 311 2.95 16.08 2.63
CA ALA A 311 3.13 17.46 2.17
C ALA A 311 2.61 17.68 0.74
N LEU A 312 2.53 16.63 -0.07
CA LEU A 312 1.96 16.64 -1.41
C LEU A 312 0.44 16.41 -1.43
N GLY A 313 -0.19 16.19 -0.28
CA GLY A 313 -1.65 16.13 -0.16
C GLY A 313 -2.23 14.79 0.30
N ALA A 314 -1.42 13.73 0.41
CA ALA A 314 -1.88 12.45 0.93
C ALA A 314 -2.42 12.58 2.37
N ASN A 315 -3.41 11.76 2.73
CA ASN A 315 -3.94 11.62 4.09
C ASN A 315 -3.10 10.63 4.90
N ALA A 316 -2.62 9.56 4.26
CA ALA A 316 -1.78 8.54 4.88
C ALA A 316 -0.90 7.84 3.84
N CYS A 317 -0.01 7.00 4.35
CA CYS A 317 0.83 6.11 3.55
C CYS A 317 0.58 4.65 3.92
N ALA A 318 0.88 3.72 3.01
CA ALA A 318 0.87 2.30 3.30
C ALA A 318 2.24 1.66 2.98
N ILE A 319 2.70 0.78 3.86
CA ILE A 319 3.95 0.02 3.68
C ILE A 319 3.64 -1.46 3.48
N GLY A 320 4.37 -2.10 2.56
CA GLY A 320 4.35 -3.54 2.32
C GLY A 320 5.69 -4.17 2.71
N ARG A 321 6.64 -4.17 1.77
CA ARG A 321 7.98 -4.75 1.95
C ARG A 321 8.68 -4.36 3.28
N PRO A 322 8.65 -3.09 3.77
CA PRO A 322 9.29 -2.75 5.04
C PRO A 322 8.82 -3.61 6.22
N TYR A 323 7.51 -3.79 6.39
CA TYR A 323 7.02 -4.61 7.50
C TYR A 323 7.24 -6.10 7.27
N LEU A 324 7.20 -6.55 6.01
CA LEU A 324 7.56 -7.93 5.66
C LEU A 324 9.02 -8.24 5.98
N TYR A 325 9.93 -7.29 5.79
CA TYR A 325 11.33 -7.46 6.21
C TYR A 325 11.43 -7.59 7.74
N GLY A 326 10.67 -6.78 8.48
CA GLY A 326 10.56 -6.89 9.94
C GLY A 326 10.06 -8.27 10.36
N LEU A 327 8.93 -8.69 9.80
CA LEU A 327 8.32 -10.00 10.06
C LEU A 327 9.28 -11.15 9.76
N ALA A 328 9.91 -11.16 8.59
CA ALA A 328 10.88 -12.19 8.21
C ALA A 328 12.12 -12.21 9.13
N ALA A 329 12.51 -11.06 9.69
CA ALA A 329 13.67 -10.95 10.57
C ALA A 329 13.37 -11.47 11.98
N ALA A 330 12.21 -11.12 12.55
CA ALA A 330 11.93 -11.34 13.97
C ALA A 330 10.43 -11.44 14.34
N GLY A 331 9.54 -11.80 13.40
CA GLY A 331 8.11 -11.91 13.68
C GLY A 331 7.47 -10.56 14.02
N GLU A 332 6.47 -10.59 14.91
CA GLU A 332 5.77 -9.44 15.47
C GLU A 332 6.72 -8.35 15.96
N GLU A 333 7.75 -8.72 16.73
CA GLU A 333 8.75 -7.77 17.26
C GLU A 333 9.47 -7.03 16.13
N GLY A 334 9.74 -7.71 15.01
CA GLY A 334 10.35 -7.08 13.85
C GLY A 334 9.40 -6.10 13.15
N VAL A 335 8.11 -6.42 13.07
CA VAL A 335 7.09 -5.49 12.54
C VAL A 335 6.95 -4.27 13.46
N ALA A 336 6.85 -4.48 14.77
CA ALA A 336 6.79 -3.41 15.77
C ALA A 336 8.03 -2.51 15.71
N HIS A 337 9.22 -3.09 15.53
CA HIS A 337 10.46 -2.35 15.38
C HIS A 337 10.46 -1.45 14.13
N VAL A 338 9.94 -1.96 12.99
CA VAL A 338 9.80 -1.17 11.76
C VAL A 338 8.84 0.01 11.98
N LEU A 339 7.69 -0.22 12.61
CA LEU A 339 6.72 0.86 12.91
C LEU A 339 7.33 1.94 13.82
N ARG A 340 8.12 1.55 14.83
CA ARG A 340 8.86 2.50 15.67
C ARG A 340 9.90 3.31 14.88
N ILE A 341 10.63 2.69 13.95
CA ILE A 341 11.55 3.41 13.06
C ILE A 341 10.79 4.48 12.27
N PHE A 342 9.65 4.14 11.66
CA PHE A 342 8.85 5.12 10.92
C PHE A 342 8.40 6.28 11.81
N ALA A 343 7.89 6.00 13.01
CA ALA A 343 7.52 7.05 13.97
C ALA A 343 8.71 7.96 14.30
N GLU A 344 9.86 7.40 14.67
CA GLU A 344 11.07 8.17 15.00
C GLU A 344 11.59 9.00 13.83
N GLU A 345 11.58 8.45 12.61
CA GLU A 345 12.00 9.16 11.40
C GLU A 345 11.01 10.28 11.01
N MET A 346 9.70 10.05 11.15
CA MET A 346 8.67 11.07 10.90
C MET A 346 8.77 12.22 11.90
N THR A 347 8.84 11.93 13.20
CA THR A 347 9.01 12.93 14.26
C THR A 347 10.26 13.77 14.00
N ARG A 348 11.40 13.14 13.73
CA ARG A 348 12.65 13.85 13.43
C ARG A 348 12.54 14.71 12.17
N THR A 349 11.87 14.22 11.13
CA THR A 349 11.70 14.98 9.88
C THR A 349 10.81 16.20 10.11
N MET A 350 9.71 16.07 10.84
CA MET A 350 8.82 17.19 11.20
C MET A 350 9.53 18.25 12.03
N MET A 351 10.32 17.84 13.04
CA MET A 351 11.19 18.74 13.81
C MET A 351 12.13 19.54 12.90
N LEU A 352 12.81 18.86 11.98
CA LEU A 352 13.76 19.51 11.07
C LEU A 352 13.07 20.41 10.04
N LEU A 353 11.81 20.13 9.69
CA LEU A 353 11.01 20.95 8.78
C LEU A 353 10.42 22.20 9.45
N GLY A 354 10.37 22.23 10.77
CA GLY A 354 9.71 23.31 11.50
C GLY A 354 8.20 23.14 11.60
N VAL A 355 7.68 21.90 11.67
CA VAL A 355 6.25 21.61 11.85
C VAL A 355 5.98 20.70 13.05
N SER A 356 4.87 20.93 13.74
CA SER A 356 4.51 20.28 15.01
C SER A 356 3.47 19.16 14.86
N SER A 357 2.59 19.23 13.86
CA SER A 357 1.49 18.28 13.67
C SER A 357 1.30 17.85 12.21
N ILE A 358 0.65 16.71 12.00
CA ILE A 358 0.28 16.23 10.66
C ILE A 358 -0.65 17.22 9.95
N LYS A 359 -1.57 17.86 10.69
CA LYS A 359 -2.45 18.89 10.13
C LYS A 359 -1.63 20.08 9.60
N GLU A 360 -0.73 20.60 10.43
CA GLU A 360 0.15 21.71 10.03
C GLU A 360 1.03 21.37 8.83
N LEU A 361 1.59 20.16 8.80
CA LEU A 361 2.37 19.65 7.68
C LEU A 361 1.58 19.69 6.38
N ARG A 362 0.34 19.20 6.39
CA ARG A 362 -0.52 19.16 5.20
C ARG A 362 -0.96 20.56 4.77
N ASP A 363 -1.37 21.41 5.71
CA ASP A 363 -1.81 22.79 5.43
C ASP A 363 -0.69 23.63 4.80
N ASN A 364 0.57 23.40 5.20
CA ASN A 364 1.74 24.12 4.70
C ASN A 364 2.52 23.39 3.60
N GLY A 365 2.10 22.16 3.24
CA GLY A 365 2.85 21.20 2.43
C GLY A 365 3.46 21.76 1.14
N PRO A 366 2.70 22.50 0.30
CA PRO A 366 3.23 23.10 -0.94
C PRO A 366 4.42 24.04 -0.75
N GLY A 367 4.57 24.63 0.45
CA GLY A 367 5.70 25.49 0.80
C GLY A 367 6.85 24.78 1.50
N LEU A 368 6.71 23.49 1.83
CA LEU A 368 7.68 22.67 2.57
C LEU A 368 8.39 21.64 1.70
N VAL A 369 7.90 21.41 0.48
CA VAL A 369 8.55 20.54 -0.51
C VAL A 369 8.66 21.24 -1.86
N ARG A 370 9.71 20.91 -2.62
CA ARG A 370 9.94 21.43 -3.96
C ARG A 370 10.35 20.31 -4.91
N ASN A 371 9.67 20.21 -6.05
CA ASN A 371 10.07 19.32 -7.13
C ASN A 371 11.37 19.87 -7.76
N ARG A 372 12.41 19.04 -7.81
CA ARG A 372 13.74 19.39 -8.32
C ARG A 372 13.76 19.66 -9.82
N HIS A 373 12.82 19.08 -10.56
CA HIS A 373 12.70 19.21 -12.01
C HIS A 373 11.79 20.37 -12.43
N ALA A 374 10.94 20.89 -11.53
CA ALA A 374 10.04 22.00 -11.83
C ALA A 374 10.76 23.29 -12.27
N ALA A 375 12.03 23.49 -11.87
CA ALA A 375 12.83 24.64 -12.32
C ALA A 375 13.23 24.58 -13.81
N LEU A 376 13.14 23.40 -14.44
CA LEU A 376 13.42 23.20 -15.87
C LEU A 376 12.18 23.45 -16.75
N ALA A 377 10.98 23.44 -16.16
CA ALA A 377 9.76 23.87 -16.82
C ALA A 377 9.73 25.41 -16.87
N ARG A 378 10.34 26.00 -17.91
CA ARG A 378 10.08 27.41 -18.22
C ARG A 378 8.57 27.60 -18.40
N PRO A 379 7.95 28.61 -17.78
CA PRO A 379 6.58 28.96 -18.16
C PRO A 379 6.61 29.43 -19.61
N ALA A 380 6.09 28.60 -20.51
CA ALA A 380 5.76 29.00 -21.87
C ALA A 380 4.54 29.91 -21.78
N THR A 381 4.76 31.20 -21.48
CA THR A 381 3.91 32.40 -21.75
C THR A 381 4.08 33.46 -20.66
N ALA A 382 5.17 34.23 -20.74
CA ALA A 382 5.26 35.55 -20.06
C ALA A 382 5.90 36.62 -20.98
N HIS A 383 5.81 36.43 -22.29
CA HIS A 383 6.25 37.40 -23.30
C HIS A 383 5.14 37.61 -24.33
N ALA A 384 3.99 38.11 -23.88
CA ALA A 384 2.97 38.62 -24.79
C ALA A 384 2.13 39.77 -24.23
N GLU A 385 2.53 40.43 -23.14
CA GLU A 385 1.81 41.60 -22.63
C GLU A 385 2.77 42.65 -22.07
N SER A 386 3.58 43.28 -22.94
CA SER A 386 4.25 44.54 -22.56
C SER A 386 4.53 45.50 -23.73
N GLN A 387 3.87 45.34 -24.87
CA GLN A 387 3.99 46.26 -26.00
C GLN A 387 2.62 46.77 -26.47
N SER A 388 1.86 47.44 -25.59
CA SER A 388 0.80 48.36 -26.02
C SER A 388 0.38 49.30 -24.89
N ALA A 389 1.29 50.19 -24.48
CA ALA A 389 0.91 51.39 -23.74
C ALA A 389 1.98 52.49 -23.90
N MET A 390 2.06 53.11 -25.08
CA MET A 390 2.66 54.45 -25.18
C MET A 390 1.56 55.50 -25.01
N PRO A 391 1.70 56.47 -24.08
CA PRO A 391 0.76 57.56 -23.96
C PRO A 391 0.97 58.57 -25.11
N LYS A 392 -0.10 58.83 -25.89
CA LYS A 392 -0.12 59.93 -26.87
C LYS A 392 -0.02 61.27 -26.12
N GLN A 393 1.08 61.97 -26.31
CA GLN A 393 1.20 63.38 -25.95
C GLN A 393 0.23 64.22 -26.80
N LYS A 394 -0.54 65.09 -26.14
CA LYS A 394 -1.30 66.18 -26.78
C LYS A 394 -0.33 67.26 -27.24
N PRO A 395 -0.45 67.82 -28.46
CA PRO A 395 0.17 69.09 -28.76
C PRO A 395 -0.75 70.24 -28.32
N SER A 396 -0.12 71.24 -27.70
CA SER A 396 -0.62 72.59 -27.49
C SER A 396 -0.73 73.35 -28.82
N SER A 397 -1.67 74.30 -28.85
CA SER A 397 -2.03 75.30 -29.88
C SER A 397 -2.64 74.79 -31.18
#